data_AF-A0AAX1NF87-F1
#
_entry.id   AF-A0AAX1NF87-F1
#
_cell.length_a   1.000
_cell.length_b   1.000
_cell.length_c   1.000
_cell.angle_alpha   90.00
_cell.angle_beta   90.00
_cell.angle_gamma   90.00
#
_symmetry.space_group_name_H-M   'P 1'
#
loop_
_entity.id
_entity.type
_entity.pdbx_description
1 polymer ?
#
loop_
_entity_poly.entity_id
_entity_poly.type
_entity_poly.pdbx_seq_one_letter_code
_entity_poly.pdbx_strand_id
1 'polypeptide(L)'
;MKTILTLFILFLSTSIFAQIGVFNHEQKAVKKKDISQKKLQGLTGQKYNYEESIAILEKFMGYNKEGKTDYLYNYHTGEIELYLDNNFKTMEVMNYEITRELTNVYFIINDKLKLQGVYYNNSGETLDIRTYEKDKNSDKWNLVITDEDVKRLK
;
A
#
# COMPACT_ATOMS: atom_id res chain seq x y z
N MET A 1 56.50 38.40 -16.35
CA MET A 1 55.03 38.27 -16.30
C MET A 1 54.62 37.08 -17.15
N LYS A 2 54.13 36.00 -16.54
CA LYS A 2 53.50 34.87 -17.23
C LYS A 2 52.21 34.57 -16.47
N THR A 3 51.09 34.83 -17.12
CA THR A 3 49.74 34.56 -16.64
C THR A 3 49.49 33.06 -16.68
N ILE A 4 49.18 32.47 -15.52
CA ILE A 4 48.67 31.09 -15.43
C ILE A 4 47.16 31.20 -15.47
N LEU A 5 46.57 30.72 -16.57
CA LEU A 5 45.13 30.61 -16.78
C LEU A 5 44.66 29.33 -16.07
N THR A 6 44.15 29.47 -14.85
CA THR A 6 43.59 28.34 -14.10
C THR A 6 42.22 27.96 -14.67
N LEU A 7 42.15 26.79 -15.30
CA LEU A 7 40.93 26.20 -15.83
C LEU A 7 40.09 25.64 -14.67
N PHE A 8 38.98 26.32 -14.32
CA PHE A 8 38.02 25.85 -13.32
C PHE A 8 37.09 24.81 -13.98
N ILE A 9 37.35 23.52 -13.73
CA ILE A 9 36.42 22.45 -14.13
C ILE A 9 35.29 22.43 -13.10
N LEU A 10 34.18 23.07 -13.43
CA LEU A 10 32.90 22.93 -12.74
C LEU A 10 32.38 21.51 -12.98
N PHE A 11 32.61 20.61 -12.02
CA PHE A 11 31.82 19.39 -11.91
C PHE A 11 30.40 19.78 -11.49
N LEU A 12 29.54 20.09 -12.46
CA LEU A 12 28.10 19.95 -12.26
C LEU A 12 27.81 18.46 -12.13
N SER A 13 27.82 17.96 -10.90
CA SER A 13 27.11 16.73 -10.58
C SER A 13 25.62 17.04 -10.71
N THR A 14 25.08 16.97 -11.92
CA THR A 14 23.65 16.81 -12.09
C THR A 14 23.33 15.44 -11.52
N SER A 15 22.93 15.42 -10.25
CA SER A 15 22.27 14.27 -9.66
C SER A 15 21.08 13.97 -10.55
N ILE A 16 21.23 12.95 -11.39
CA ILE A 16 20.12 12.35 -12.12
C ILE A 16 19.27 11.72 -11.03
N PHE A 17 18.41 12.51 -10.40
CA PHE A 17 17.17 11.95 -9.90
C PHE A 17 16.51 11.39 -11.14
N ALA A 18 16.57 10.07 -11.30
CA ALA A 18 15.64 9.39 -12.17
C ALA A 18 14.27 9.88 -11.71
N GLN A 19 13.68 10.76 -12.50
CA GLN A 19 12.30 11.14 -12.37
C GLN A 19 11.55 9.86 -12.74
N ILE A 20 11.38 8.99 -11.74
CA ILE A 20 10.41 7.91 -11.75
C ILE A 20 9.13 8.62 -12.21
N GLY A 21 8.62 8.23 -13.38
CA GLY A 21 7.54 8.93 -14.05
C GLY A 21 6.45 9.24 -13.04
N VAL A 22 5.83 10.42 -13.16
CA VAL A 22 4.70 10.83 -12.33
C VAL A 22 3.69 9.67 -12.34
N PHE A 23 3.66 8.86 -11.27
CA PHE A 23 2.64 7.85 -11.09
C PHE A 23 1.34 8.63 -10.95
N ASN A 24 0.61 8.76 -12.05
CA ASN A 24 -0.61 9.54 -12.17
C ASN A 24 -1.81 8.79 -11.58
N HIS A 25 -1.55 7.98 -10.56
CA HIS A 25 -2.57 7.31 -9.79
C HIS A 25 -2.77 8.17 -8.55
N GLU A 26 -3.96 8.70 -8.34
CA GLU A 26 -4.31 9.36 -7.08
C GLU A 26 -5.10 8.34 -6.25
N GLN A 27 -4.68 8.07 -5.01
CA GLN A 27 -5.58 7.38 -4.09
C GLN A 27 -6.76 8.29 -3.83
N LYS A 28 -7.95 7.82 -4.18
CA LYS A 28 -9.17 8.48 -3.74
C LYS A 28 -9.38 8.17 -2.27
N ALA A 29 -9.72 9.20 -1.49
CA ALA A 29 -10.15 9.02 -0.12
C ALA A 29 -11.30 8.01 -0.04
N VAL A 30 -11.24 7.10 0.93
CA VAL A 30 -12.32 6.15 1.20
C VAL A 30 -13.53 6.94 1.67
N LYS A 31 -14.71 6.68 1.11
CA LYS A 31 -15.91 7.42 1.53
C LYS A 31 -16.13 7.19 3.03
N LYS A 32 -16.39 8.24 3.80
CA LYS A 32 -16.65 8.17 5.26
C LYS A 32 -17.68 7.12 5.65
N LYS A 33 -18.72 6.93 4.82
CA LYS A 33 -19.75 5.91 5.04
C LYS A 33 -19.21 4.48 4.98
N ASP A 34 -18.16 4.26 4.17
CA ASP A 34 -17.55 2.95 3.95
C ASP A 34 -16.63 2.55 5.12
N ILE A 35 -16.04 3.53 5.82
CA ILE A 35 -15.30 3.34 7.09
C ILE A 35 -16.17 3.52 8.35
N SER A 36 -17.50 3.61 8.20
CA SER A 36 -18.40 3.71 9.36
C SER A 36 -18.55 2.37 10.06
N GLN A 37 -18.79 2.39 11.38
CA GLN A 37 -18.99 1.18 12.18
C GLN A 37 -20.02 0.24 11.55
N LYS A 38 -21.20 0.74 11.19
CA LYS A 38 -22.27 -0.07 10.56
C LYS A 38 -21.77 -0.77 9.29
N LYS A 39 -21.01 -0.08 8.45
CA LYS A 39 -20.55 -0.63 7.18
C LYS A 39 -19.44 -1.65 7.40
N LEU A 40 -18.47 -1.37 8.27
CA LEU A 40 -17.37 -2.28 8.59
C LEU A 40 -17.84 -3.53 9.33
N GLN A 41 -18.82 -3.42 10.24
CA GLN A 41 -19.49 -4.58 10.86
C GLN A 41 -20.09 -5.51 9.81
N GLY A 42 -20.71 -4.95 8.77
CA GLY A 42 -21.29 -5.74 7.68
C GLY A 42 -20.28 -6.38 6.74
N LEU A 43 -19.01 -5.94 6.76
CA LEU A 43 -17.93 -6.53 5.95
C LEU A 43 -17.13 -7.56 6.74
N THR A 44 -17.03 -7.40 8.07
CA THR A 44 -16.17 -8.22 8.93
C THR A 44 -16.58 -9.70 8.90
N GLY A 45 -15.62 -10.60 8.74
CA GLY A 45 -15.80 -12.04 8.58
C GLY A 45 -16.27 -12.48 7.20
N GLN A 46 -16.46 -11.56 6.25
CA GLN A 46 -16.78 -11.93 4.87
C GLN A 46 -15.51 -12.28 4.11
N LYS A 47 -15.55 -13.44 3.44
CA LYS A 47 -14.53 -13.90 2.50
C LYS A 47 -15.02 -13.68 1.07
N TYR A 48 -14.16 -13.07 0.28
CA TYR A 48 -14.42 -12.62 -1.08
C TYR A 48 -13.58 -13.41 -2.07
N ASN A 49 -14.15 -13.65 -3.25
CA ASN A 49 -13.38 -14.20 -4.38
C ASN A 49 -12.46 -13.12 -4.99
N TYR A 50 -11.66 -13.49 -5.98
CA TYR A 50 -10.70 -12.58 -6.62
C TYR A 50 -11.34 -11.25 -7.08
N GLU A 51 -12.40 -11.30 -7.90
CA GLU A 51 -13.01 -10.09 -8.49
C GLU A 51 -13.58 -9.16 -7.41
N GLU A 52 -14.29 -9.73 -6.44
CA GLU A 52 -14.84 -9.00 -5.29
C GLU A 52 -13.73 -8.41 -4.42
N SER A 53 -12.63 -9.14 -4.25
CA SER A 53 -11.49 -8.68 -3.47
C SER A 53 -10.80 -7.50 -4.13
N ILE A 54 -10.63 -7.50 -5.45
CA ILE A 54 -10.08 -6.36 -6.19
C ILE A 54 -10.94 -5.12 -5.99
N ALA A 55 -12.26 -5.23 -6.10
CA ALA A 55 -13.16 -4.08 -5.90
C ALA A 55 -13.10 -3.50 -4.47
N ILE A 56 -12.85 -4.34 -3.47
CA ILE A 56 -12.65 -3.89 -2.08
C ILE A 56 -11.26 -3.28 -1.92
N LEU A 57 -10.23 -3.91 -2.48
CA LEU A 57 -8.87 -3.37 -2.47
C LEU A 57 -8.80 -2.03 -3.19
N GLU A 58 -9.44 -1.83 -4.34
CA GLU A 58 -9.55 -0.52 -5.00
C GLU A 58 -10.22 0.55 -4.14
N LYS A 59 -11.21 0.14 -3.34
CA LYS A 59 -11.95 1.07 -2.48
C LYS A 59 -11.15 1.50 -1.26
N PHE A 60 -10.42 0.57 -0.64
CA PHE A 60 -9.77 0.76 0.64
C PHE A 60 -8.26 0.95 0.51
N MET A 61 -7.65 0.31 -0.45
CA MET A 61 -6.20 0.24 -0.67
C MET A 61 -5.88 0.92 -2.01
N GLY A 62 -4.66 1.41 -2.16
CA GLY A 62 -4.21 2.02 -3.40
C GLY A 62 -4.00 1.00 -4.53
N TYR A 63 -5.00 0.21 -4.89
CA TYR A 63 -4.88 -0.79 -5.94
C TYR A 63 -4.67 -0.11 -7.29
N ASN A 64 -3.63 -0.56 -7.99
CA ASN A 64 -3.21 -0.07 -9.29
C ASN A 64 -2.91 -1.25 -10.22
N LYS A 65 -3.06 -0.98 -11.52
CA LYS A 65 -2.79 -1.93 -12.58
C LYS A 65 -1.97 -1.25 -13.67
N GLU A 66 -0.74 -1.72 -13.86
CA GLU A 66 0.15 -1.26 -14.92
C GLU A 66 0.54 -2.45 -15.80
N GLY A 67 -0.01 -2.49 -17.02
CA GLY A 67 0.18 -3.61 -17.94
C GLY A 67 -0.34 -4.93 -17.36
N LYS A 68 0.58 -5.85 -17.02
CA LYS A 68 0.28 -7.16 -16.43
C LYS A 68 0.53 -7.21 -14.91
N THR A 69 0.90 -6.09 -14.31
CA THR A 69 1.29 -6.01 -12.90
C THR A 69 0.19 -5.32 -12.12
N ASP A 70 -0.36 -6.04 -11.14
CA ASP A 70 -1.32 -5.51 -10.18
C ASP A 70 -0.59 -5.28 -8.85
N TYR A 71 -0.81 -4.14 -8.20
CA TYR A 71 -0.10 -3.79 -6.96
C TYR A 71 -0.88 -2.83 -6.08
N LEU A 72 -0.58 -2.83 -4.79
CA LEU A 72 -1.02 -1.85 -3.82
C LEU A 72 0.07 -0.80 -3.64
N TYR A 73 -0.28 0.47 -3.73
CA TYR A 73 0.64 1.59 -3.54
C TYR A 73 0.23 2.39 -2.31
N ASN A 74 1.20 2.68 -1.45
CA ASN A 74 1.03 3.55 -0.30
C ASN A 74 1.40 4.97 -0.74
N TYR A 75 0.38 5.80 -0.95
CA TYR A 75 0.56 7.17 -1.43
C TYR A 75 1.15 8.12 -0.40
N HIS A 76 1.09 7.76 0.89
CA HIS A 76 1.70 8.54 1.94
C HIS A 76 3.22 8.35 1.95
N THR A 77 3.70 7.10 1.78
CA THR A 77 5.13 6.79 1.73
C THR A 77 5.72 6.94 0.33
N GLY A 78 4.90 6.88 -0.72
CA GLY A 78 5.35 6.87 -2.11
C GLY A 78 5.93 5.53 -2.56
N GLU A 79 5.58 4.45 -1.88
CA GLU A 79 6.12 3.12 -2.14
C GLU A 79 5.04 2.11 -2.56
N ILE A 80 5.45 1.15 -3.38
CA ILE A 80 4.65 -0.07 -3.60
C ILE A 80 4.65 -0.86 -2.30
N GLU A 81 3.48 -1.24 -1.82
CA GLU A 81 3.28 -1.97 -0.58
C GLU A 81 3.21 -3.48 -0.82
N LEU A 82 2.56 -3.89 -1.93
CA LEU A 82 2.41 -5.30 -2.29
C LEU A 82 2.19 -5.44 -3.80
N TYR A 83 2.95 -6.31 -4.45
CA TYR A 83 2.62 -6.85 -5.77
C TYR A 83 1.65 -8.02 -5.62
N LEU A 84 0.52 -7.91 -6.30
CA LEU A 84 -0.48 -8.96 -6.42
C LEU A 84 -0.10 -9.81 -7.62
N ASP A 85 0.28 -11.05 -7.36
CA ASP A 85 0.60 -12.02 -8.40
C ASP A 85 -0.62 -12.84 -8.81
N ASN A 86 -0.42 -13.74 -9.77
CA ASN A 86 -1.46 -14.65 -10.23
C ASN A 86 -1.92 -15.66 -9.16
N ASN A 87 -1.28 -15.71 -8.00
CA ASN A 87 -1.68 -16.58 -6.90
C ASN A 87 -2.72 -15.92 -6.00
N PHE A 88 -3.03 -14.63 -6.15
CA PHE A 88 -4.12 -13.99 -5.43
C PHE A 88 -5.47 -14.64 -5.77
N LYS A 89 -6.18 -15.18 -4.77
CA LYS A 89 -7.44 -15.92 -4.96
C LYS A 89 -8.57 -15.42 -4.10
N THR A 90 -8.30 -15.16 -2.82
CA THR A 90 -9.33 -14.77 -1.85
C THR A 90 -8.81 -13.74 -0.86
N MET A 91 -9.73 -12.91 -0.38
CA MET A 91 -9.48 -11.99 0.71
C MET A 91 -10.59 -12.09 1.76
N GLU A 92 -10.25 -11.92 3.03
CA GLU A 92 -11.19 -11.78 4.13
C GLU A 92 -11.01 -10.43 4.83
N VAL A 93 -12.10 -9.77 5.21
CA VAL A 93 -12.05 -8.61 6.11
C VAL A 93 -12.09 -9.13 7.54
N MET A 94 -10.95 -9.13 8.22
CA MET A 94 -10.80 -9.79 9.51
C MET A 94 -11.40 -9.00 10.68
N ASN A 95 -11.08 -7.71 10.74
CA ASN A 95 -11.50 -6.84 11.84
C ASN A 95 -11.32 -5.37 11.46
N TYR A 96 -11.80 -4.48 12.31
CA TYR A 96 -11.55 -3.06 12.24
C TYR A 96 -11.44 -2.45 13.65
N GLU A 97 -10.81 -1.28 13.73
CA GLU A 97 -10.70 -0.50 14.97
C GLU A 97 -10.97 0.98 14.66
N ILE A 98 -11.97 1.57 15.33
CA ILE A 98 -12.30 2.98 15.19
C ILE A 98 -11.86 3.69 16.47
N THR A 99 -10.92 4.62 16.32
CA THR A 99 -10.49 5.54 17.37
C THR A 99 -11.17 6.89 17.19
N ARG A 100 -10.80 7.89 18.00
CA ARG A 100 -11.31 9.26 17.84
C ARG A 100 -11.03 9.83 16.45
N GLU A 101 -9.83 9.61 15.92
CA GLU A 101 -9.35 10.29 14.72
C GLU A 101 -9.15 9.35 13.52
N LEU A 102 -8.89 8.07 13.79
CA LEU A 102 -8.49 7.10 12.79
C LEU A 102 -9.38 5.86 12.79
N THR A 103 -9.56 5.28 11.62
CA THR A 103 -10.13 3.96 11.42
C THR A 103 -9.08 3.04 10.82
N ASN A 104 -8.89 1.88 11.43
CA ASN A 104 -8.03 0.81 10.95
C ASN A 104 -8.91 -0.31 10.41
N VAL A 105 -8.60 -0.84 9.22
CA VAL A 105 -9.29 -2.00 8.64
C VAL A 105 -8.26 -3.05 8.30
N TYR A 106 -8.51 -4.29 8.73
CA TYR A 106 -7.58 -5.40 8.59
C TYR A 106 -8.13 -6.44 7.62
N PHE A 107 -7.29 -6.85 6.68
CA PHE A 107 -7.63 -7.82 5.64
C PHE A 107 -6.64 -8.99 5.71
N ILE A 108 -7.07 -10.19 5.34
CA ILE A 108 -6.19 -11.34 5.09
C ILE A 108 -6.31 -11.75 3.64
N ILE A 109 -5.18 -11.86 2.95
CA ILE A 109 -5.07 -12.35 1.57
C ILE A 109 -4.55 -13.79 1.61
N ASN A 110 -5.26 -14.69 0.92
CA ASN A 110 -4.91 -16.11 0.76
C ASN A 110 -4.55 -16.84 2.06
N ASP A 111 -5.07 -16.39 3.20
CA ASP A 111 -4.73 -16.92 4.53
C ASP A 111 -3.22 -16.82 4.88
N LYS A 112 -2.46 -16.00 4.14
CA LYS A 112 -0.98 -15.88 4.23
C LYS A 112 -0.50 -14.49 4.62
N LEU A 113 -1.10 -13.44 4.04
CA LEU A 113 -0.69 -12.05 4.25
C LEU A 113 -1.81 -11.30 4.95
N LYS A 114 -1.44 -10.42 5.87
CA LYS A 114 -2.37 -9.48 6.49
C LYS A 114 -2.07 -8.08 5.98
N LEU A 115 -3.10 -7.36 5.58
CA LEU A 115 -3.03 -5.94 5.24
C LEU A 115 -3.72 -5.11 6.32
N GLN A 116 -3.19 -3.92 6.58
CA GLN A 116 -3.81 -2.90 7.41
C GLN A 116 -3.92 -1.61 6.61
N GLY A 117 -5.15 -1.10 6.47
CA GLY A 117 -5.39 0.25 5.97
C GLY A 117 -5.76 1.17 7.12
N VAL A 118 -5.12 2.34 7.18
CA VAL A 118 -5.35 3.35 8.22
C VAL A 118 -5.90 4.61 7.55
N TYR A 119 -7.04 5.10 8.03
CA TYR A 119 -7.79 6.20 7.41
C TYR A 119 -8.15 7.27 8.42
N TYR A 120 -8.11 8.53 8.02
CA TYR A 120 -8.66 9.62 8.81
C TYR A 120 -10.19 9.56 8.82
N ASN A 121 -10.80 9.60 10.01
CA ASN A 121 -12.25 9.54 10.18
C ASN A 121 -12.97 10.74 9.53
N ASN A 122 -12.31 11.90 9.49
CA ASN A 122 -12.92 13.15 9.03
C ASN A 122 -12.97 13.26 7.49
N SER A 123 -11.92 12.83 6.78
CA SER A 123 -11.76 12.95 5.33
C SER A 123 -11.87 11.60 4.60
N GLY A 124 -11.52 10.51 5.28
CA GLY A 124 -11.35 9.19 4.67
C GLY A 124 -10.05 9.03 3.89
N GLU A 125 -9.17 10.02 3.96
CA GLU A 125 -7.83 9.93 3.37
C GLU A 125 -7.04 8.81 4.04
N THR A 126 -6.28 8.09 3.23
CA THR A 126 -5.38 7.05 3.70
C THR A 126 -4.18 7.71 4.37
N LEU A 127 -3.98 7.39 5.64
CA LEU A 127 -2.78 7.74 6.38
C LEU A 127 -1.66 6.73 6.09
N ASP A 128 -1.99 5.45 6.04
CA ASP A 128 -0.99 4.40 5.88
C ASP A 128 -1.59 3.11 5.35
N ILE A 129 -0.77 2.31 4.68
CA ILE A 129 -1.06 0.92 4.30
C ILE A 129 0.15 0.08 4.70
N ARG A 130 -0.10 -1.03 5.39
CA ARG A 130 0.95 -1.93 5.87
C ARG A 130 0.65 -3.37 5.57
N THR A 131 1.69 -4.10 5.18
CA THR A 131 1.68 -5.54 4.93
C THR A 131 2.38 -6.29 6.05
N TYR A 132 1.81 -7.41 6.45
CA TYR A 132 2.36 -8.30 7.45
C TYR A 132 2.38 -9.73 6.91
N GLU A 133 3.44 -10.46 7.22
CA GLU A 133 3.54 -11.89 6.96
C GLU A 133 3.35 -12.66 8.26
N LYS A 134 2.66 -13.81 8.17
CA LYS A 134 2.52 -14.70 9.33
C LYS A 134 3.85 -15.40 9.60
N ASP A 135 4.30 -15.36 10.84
CA ASP A 135 5.47 -16.09 11.28
C ASP A 135 5.26 -17.60 11.08
N LYS A 136 6.24 -18.30 10.50
CA LYS A 136 6.09 -19.74 10.19
C LYS A 136 6.01 -20.62 11.43
N ASN A 137 6.52 -20.13 12.56
CA ASN A 137 6.68 -20.88 13.79
C ASN A 137 5.79 -20.35 14.92
N SER A 138 4.94 -19.35 14.66
CA SER A 138 4.04 -18.75 15.66
C SER A 138 2.82 -18.08 15.02
N ASP A 139 1.80 -17.77 15.83
CA ASP A 139 0.63 -17.01 15.36
C ASP A 139 0.87 -15.49 15.28
N LYS A 140 2.14 -15.06 15.29
CA LYS A 140 2.51 -13.65 15.21
C LYS A 140 2.49 -13.17 13.77
N TRP A 141 2.12 -11.91 13.60
CA TRP A 141 2.19 -11.19 12.32
C TRP A 141 3.35 -10.20 12.39
N ASN A 142 4.34 -10.38 11.54
CA ASN A 142 5.52 -9.50 11.49
C ASN A 142 5.32 -8.48 10.38
N LEU A 143 5.58 -7.21 10.68
CA LEU A 143 5.53 -6.14 9.67
C LEU A 143 6.57 -6.46 8.59
N VAL A 144 6.13 -6.48 7.35
CA VAL A 144 7.03 -6.63 6.21
C VAL A 144 7.66 -5.26 5.97
N ILE A 145 8.83 -5.03 6.57
CA ILE A 145 9.66 -3.87 6.31
C ILE A 145 10.76 -4.35 5.37
N THR A 146 10.66 -4.19 4.04
CA THR A 146 11.82 -4.51 3.18
C THR A 146 11.70 -4.15 1.70
N ASP A 147 12.89 -3.97 1.10
CA ASP A 147 13.24 -3.84 -0.32
C ASP A 147 12.44 -4.73 -1.29
N GLU A 148 12.37 -4.29 -2.55
CA GLU A 148 11.47 -4.76 -3.64
C GLU A 148 11.27 -6.29 -3.76
N ASP A 149 12.27 -7.11 -3.46
CA ASP A 149 12.21 -8.58 -3.59
C ASP A 149 11.25 -9.28 -2.62
N VAL A 150 10.89 -8.63 -1.51
CA VAL A 150 9.98 -9.18 -0.49
C VAL A 150 8.52 -8.81 -0.78
N LYS A 151 8.27 -7.84 -1.67
CA LYS A 151 6.93 -7.29 -1.93
C LYS A 151 6.05 -8.16 -2.83
N ARG A 152 6.40 -9.42 -3.12
CA ARG A 152 5.60 -10.31 -3.98
C ARG A 152 4.90 -11.37 -3.15
N LEU A 153 3.60 -11.57 -3.39
CA LEU A 153 2.93 -12.82 -3.01
C LEU A 153 3.72 -14.00 -3.60
N LYS A 154 4.03 -15.00 -2.76
CA LYS A 154 4.70 -16.26 -3.14
C LYS A 154 3.77 -17.45 -2.92
#